data_AF-A0A948VMX8-F1
#
_entry.id   AF-A0A948VMX8-F1
#
_cell.length_a   1.000
_cell.length_b   1.000
_cell.length_c   1.000
_cell.angle_alpha   90.00
_cell.angle_beta   90.00
_cell.angle_gamma   90.00
#
_symmetry.space_group_name_H-M   'P 1'
#
loop_
_entity.id
_entity.type
_entity.pdbx_description
1 polymer ?
#
loop_
_entity_poly.entity_id
_entity_poly.type
_entity_poly.pdbx_seq_one_letter_code
_entity_poly.pdbx_strand_id
1 'polypeptide(L)'
;MPTTKEKYRFPRIKAAPARFRNTIGKYTIRRNSRCTSCGLCAELCPYGVHPRYDNFAKPLRPIEHRCIGFSCRENEYFCIDRCPEKALTLRLNPILETLGDYRWTSEMLIAHWQMAEDSSLPL
;
A
#
# COMPACT_ATOMS: atom_id res chain seq x y z
N MET A 1 4.70 46.21 -29.78
CA MET A 1 3.82 45.46 -28.87
C MET A 1 4.29 44.01 -28.83
N PRO A 2 4.92 43.52 -27.76
CA PRO A 2 5.35 42.13 -27.72
C PRO A 2 4.16 41.25 -27.31
N THR A 3 3.77 40.37 -28.23
CA THR A 3 2.80 39.30 -28.04
C THR A 3 3.50 38.10 -27.39
N THR A 4 3.65 38.11 -26.08
CA THR A 4 4.21 36.95 -25.37
C THR A 4 3.05 36.08 -24.91
N LYS A 5 2.68 35.08 -25.72
CA LYS A 5 1.83 33.98 -25.25
C LYS A 5 2.63 33.21 -24.20
N GLU A 6 2.39 33.48 -22.93
CA GLU A 6 2.92 32.67 -21.83
C GLU A 6 2.48 31.22 -22.04
N LYS A 7 3.47 30.32 -22.15
CA LYS A 7 3.19 28.87 -22.24
C LYS A 7 2.59 28.43 -20.91
N TYR A 8 1.29 28.15 -20.91
CA TYR A 8 0.61 27.54 -19.77
C TYR A 8 1.31 26.23 -19.40
N ARG A 9 1.75 26.11 -18.14
CA ARG A 9 2.41 24.91 -17.62
C ARG A 9 1.46 24.24 -16.63
N PHE A 10 1.10 23.00 -16.91
CA PHE A 10 0.33 22.19 -15.96
C PHE A 10 1.08 22.04 -14.62
N PRO A 11 0.37 22.00 -13.49
CA PRO A 11 0.98 21.75 -12.20
C PRO A 11 1.65 20.38 -12.19
N ARG A 12 2.77 20.28 -11.47
CA ARG A 12 3.41 18.98 -11.21
C ARG A 12 2.61 18.27 -10.12
N ILE A 13 2.42 16.97 -10.31
CA ILE A 13 1.86 16.07 -9.31
C ILE A 13 2.73 16.13 -8.04
N LYS A 14 2.08 16.27 -6.89
CA LYS A 14 2.70 16.14 -5.57
C LYS A 14 1.87 15.16 -4.76
N ALA A 15 2.53 14.25 -4.05
CA ALA A 15 1.86 13.32 -3.17
C ALA A 15 1.10 14.07 -2.07
N ALA A 16 -0.16 13.68 -1.84
CA ALA A 16 -1.04 14.22 -0.81
C ALA A 16 -1.39 13.10 0.17
N PRO A 17 -0.53 12.81 1.18
CA PRO A 17 -0.71 11.65 2.05
C PRO A 17 -2.05 11.73 2.80
N ALA A 18 -2.65 10.56 3.07
CA ALA A 18 -3.89 10.50 3.84
C ALA A 18 -3.79 11.23 5.19
N ARG A 19 -4.83 12.02 5.49
CA ARG A 19 -5.05 12.59 6.82
C ARG A 19 -5.33 11.52 7.89
N PHE A 20 -5.76 10.34 7.46
CA PHE A 20 -6.10 9.24 8.35
C PHE A 20 -4.85 8.42 8.67
N ARG A 21 -4.58 8.24 9.96
CA ARG A 21 -3.44 7.45 10.43
C ARG A 21 -3.48 5.99 9.97
N ASN A 22 -4.69 5.43 9.82
CA ASN A 22 -4.93 4.03 9.48
C ASN A 22 -5.73 3.94 8.18
N THR A 23 -5.09 4.20 7.03
CA THR A 23 -5.72 4.04 5.72
C THR A 23 -6.16 2.59 5.52
N ILE A 24 -7.38 2.39 5.02
CA ILE A 24 -7.97 1.07 4.79
C ILE A 24 -7.38 0.50 3.50
N GLY A 25 -6.65 -0.61 3.62
CA GLY A 25 -6.19 -1.38 2.47
C GLY A 25 -7.18 -2.45 2.04
N LYS A 26 -7.17 -2.81 0.75
CA LYS A 26 -7.92 -3.95 0.20
C LYS A 26 -7.48 -5.28 0.82
N TYR A 27 -6.19 -5.39 1.11
CA TYR A 27 -5.59 -6.60 1.67
C TYR A 27 -5.06 -6.34 3.09
N THR A 28 -5.10 -7.37 3.92
CA THR A 28 -4.55 -7.36 5.28
C THR A 28 -3.37 -8.32 5.33
N ILE A 29 -2.28 -7.86 5.96
CA ILE A 29 -1.10 -8.70 6.20
C ILE A 29 -0.95 -8.89 7.70
N ARG A 30 -1.11 -10.13 8.16
CA ARG A 30 -0.91 -10.47 9.58
C ARG A 30 0.44 -11.14 9.80
N ARG A 31 1.19 -10.61 10.77
CA ARG A 31 2.38 -11.24 11.36
C ARG A 31 1.96 -12.02 12.61
N ASN A 32 2.40 -13.27 12.69
CA ASN A 32 2.27 -14.08 13.90
C ASN A 32 3.55 -14.03 14.75
N SER A 33 3.54 -14.70 15.90
CA SER A 33 4.64 -14.73 16.87
C SER A 33 5.91 -15.45 16.40
N ARG A 34 5.88 -16.16 15.26
CA ARG A 34 7.07 -16.81 14.68
C ARG A 34 8.02 -15.81 14.03
N CYS A 35 7.64 -14.54 13.90
CA CYS A 35 8.49 -13.53 13.27
C CYS A 35 9.72 -13.21 14.14
N THR A 36 10.91 -13.49 13.60
CA THR A 36 12.22 -13.18 14.21
C THR A 36 12.75 -11.78 13.90
N SER A 37 11.94 -10.91 13.28
CA SER A 37 12.35 -9.55 12.87
C SER A 37 13.54 -9.51 11.89
N CYS A 38 13.70 -10.54 11.04
CA CYS A 38 14.84 -10.64 10.11
C CYS A 38 14.95 -9.49 9.08
N GLY A 39 13.84 -8.83 8.75
CA GLY A 39 13.84 -7.65 7.87
C GLY A 39 13.68 -7.92 6.39
N LEU A 40 13.84 -9.16 5.93
CA LEU A 40 13.76 -9.55 4.52
C LEU A 40 12.49 -9.03 3.81
N CYS A 41 11.34 -9.06 4.47
CA CYS A 41 10.09 -8.56 3.88
C CYS A 41 10.11 -7.05 3.57
N ALA A 42 10.87 -6.24 4.32
CA ALA A 42 11.06 -4.81 4.08
C ALA A 42 11.98 -4.56 2.89
N GLU A 43 13.02 -5.39 2.73
CA GLU A 43 13.96 -5.31 1.61
C GLU A 43 13.34 -5.75 0.29
N LEU A 44 12.52 -6.81 0.32
CA LEU A 44 11.90 -7.35 -0.89
C LEU A 44 10.77 -6.48 -1.43
N CYS A 45 9.95 -5.87 -0.58
CA CYS A 45 8.69 -5.26 -1.02
C CYS A 45 8.91 -3.86 -1.65
N PRO A 46 8.76 -3.70 -2.98
CA PRO A 46 9.00 -2.41 -3.64
C PRO A 46 7.93 -1.36 -3.29
N TYR A 47 6.75 -1.80 -2.87
CA TYR A 47 5.62 -0.93 -2.52
C TYR A 47 5.73 -0.35 -1.09
N GLY A 48 6.79 -0.66 -0.34
CA GLY A 48 6.99 -0.09 1.00
C GLY A 48 5.92 -0.49 2.01
N VAL A 49 5.34 -1.69 1.87
CA VAL A 49 4.34 -2.25 2.78
C VAL A 49 4.93 -2.56 4.16
N HIS A 50 6.24 -2.75 4.24
CA HIS A 50 6.93 -3.19 5.43
C HIS A 50 7.97 -2.15 5.86
N PRO A 51 7.57 -1.14 6.65
CA PRO A 51 8.51 -0.15 7.15
C PRO A 51 9.49 -0.80 8.14
N ARG A 52 10.77 -0.47 7.99
CA ARG A 52 11.85 -0.84 8.91
C ARG A 52 12.69 0.39 9.17
N TYR A 53 13.04 0.59 10.45
CA TYR A 53 13.90 1.68 10.90
C TYR A 53 14.95 1.09 11.83
N ASP A 54 16.18 1.56 11.74
CA ASP A 54 17.33 0.98 12.45
C ASP A 54 17.17 1.01 13.98
N ASN A 55 16.41 1.97 14.50
CA ASN A 55 16.18 2.15 15.94
C ASN A 55 15.13 1.19 16.53
N PHE A 56 14.48 0.35 15.73
CA PHE A 56 13.41 -0.53 16.17
C PHE A 56 13.81 -2.00 16.06
N ALA A 57 13.92 -2.68 17.21
CA ALA A 57 14.20 -4.11 17.24
C ALA A 57 13.01 -4.96 16.75
N LYS A 58 11.78 -4.50 16.97
CA LYS A 58 10.55 -5.20 16.59
C LYS A 58 10.02 -4.71 15.24
N PRO A 59 9.42 -5.59 14.43
CA PRO A 59 8.82 -5.19 13.18
C PRO A 59 7.59 -4.30 13.43
N LEU A 60 7.43 -3.26 12.63
CA LEU A 60 6.27 -2.39 12.67
C LEU A 60 5.06 -3.02 11.98
N ARG A 61 3.88 -2.43 12.22
CA ARG A 61 2.65 -2.79 11.51
C ARG A 61 2.85 -2.56 10.00
N PRO A 62 2.45 -3.52 9.14
CA PRO A 62 2.43 -3.29 7.70
C PRO A 62 1.58 -2.09 7.31
N ILE A 63 2.01 -1.38 6.27
CA ILE A 63 1.24 -0.33 5.59
C ILE A 63 0.38 -1.02 4.53
N GLU A 64 -0.76 -1.54 5.00
CA GLU A 64 -1.60 -2.50 4.25
C GLU A 64 -2.21 -1.93 2.97
N HIS A 65 -2.51 -0.62 2.93
CA HIS A 65 -3.06 0.04 1.74
C HIS A 65 -2.10 0.12 0.55
N ARG A 66 -0.81 -0.16 0.74
CA ARG A 66 0.16 -0.24 -0.35
C ARG A 66 0.32 -1.65 -0.93
N CYS A 67 -0.35 -2.64 -0.35
CA CYS A 67 -0.24 -4.03 -0.80
C CYS A 67 -1.08 -4.27 -2.06
N ILE A 68 -0.45 -4.80 -3.12
CA ILE A 68 -1.13 -5.19 -4.37
C ILE A 68 -1.89 -6.53 -4.27
N GLY A 69 -1.73 -7.26 -3.16
CA GLY A 69 -2.50 -8.46 -2.87
C GLY A 69 -2.01 -9.73 -3.56
N PHE A 70 -2.96 -10.56 -4.02
CA PHE A 70 -2.68 -11.92 -4.48
C PHE A 70 -1.89 -11.98 -5.81
N SER A 71 -2.00 -10.94 -6.65
CA SER A 71 -1.16 -10.79 -7.85
C SER A 71 0.34 -10.73 -7.52
N CYS A 72 0.69 -10.32 -6.29
CA CYS A 72 2.07 -10.31 -5.82
C CYS A 72 2.72 -11.71 -5.85
N ARG A 73 1.93 -12.79 -5.79
CA ARG A 73 2.45 -14.18 -5.77
C ARG A 73 3.28 -14.54 -7.00
N GLU A 74 2.99 -13.94 -8.15
CA GLU A 74 3.70 -14.18 -9.40
C GLU A 74 5.11 -13.59 -9.41
N ASN A 75 5.40 -12.68 -8.47
CA ASN A 75 6.65 -11.95 -8.42
C ASN A 75 7.65 -12.60 -7.48
N GLU A 76 8.94 -12.48 -7.80
CA GLU A 76 10.02 -13.02 -6.97
C GLU A 76 10.10 -12.40 -5.57
N TYR A 77 9.59 -11.17 -5.42
CA TYR A 77 9.57 -10.39 -4.19
C TYR A 77 8.34 -10.69 -3.30
N PHE A 78 7.58 -11.75 -3.57
CA PHE A 78 6.41 -12.11 -2.78
C PHE A 78 6.77 -12.42 -1.31
N CYS A 79 6.44 -11.48 -0.42
CA CYS A 79 6.88 -11.50 0.97
C CYS A 79 6.36 -12.69 1.79
N ILE A 80 5.22 -13.27 1.44
CA ILE A 80 4.62 -14.39 2.18
C ILE A 80 5.46 -15.66 1.99
N ASP A 81 5.79 -16.02 0.75
CA ASP A 81 6.53 -17.25 0.44
C ASP A 81 8.02 -17.12 0.80
N ARG A 82 8.57 -15.91 0.67
CA ARG A 82 9.98 -15.64 1.00
C ARG A 82 10.24 -15.52 2.51
N CYS A 83 9.21 -15.54 3.35
CA CYS A 83 9.40 -15.47 4.80
C CYS A 83 9.96 -16.81 5.32
N PRO A 84 11.20 -16.85 5.87
CA PRO A 84 11.81 -18.11 6.31
C PRO A 84 11.00 -18.80 7.42
N GLU A 85 10.40 -18.02 8.31
CA GLU A 85 9.59 -18.51 9.44
C GLU A 85 8.12 -18.76 9.09
N LYS A 86 7.71 -18.47 7.84
CA LYS A 86 6.29 -18.48 7.41
C LYS A 86 5.39 -17.71 8.38
N ALA A 87 5.88 -16.56 8.85
CA ALA A 87 5.23 -15.75 9.87
C ALA A 87 4.18 -14.78 9.31
N LEU A 88 4.16 -14.56 8.00
CA LEU A 88 3.27 -13.64 7.30
C LEU A 88 2.07 -14.38 6.68
N THR A 89 0.91 -13.75 6.71
CA THR A 89 -0.30 -14.22 6.02
C THR A 89 -0.98 -13.07 5.31
N LEU A 90 -1.44 -13.31 4.08
CA LEU A 90 -2.19 -12.35 3.26
C LEU A 90 -3.65 -12.78 3.18
N ARG A 91 -4.58 -11.84 3.41
CA ARG A 91 -6.03 -12.05 3.29
C ARG A 91 -6.71 -10.82 2.70
N LEU A 92 -7.93 -10.97 2.21
CA LEU A 92 -8.81 -9.83 1.98
C LEU A 92 -9.15 -9.16 3.32
N ASN A 93 -9.23 -7.84 3.30
CA ASN A 93 -9.63 -7.10 4.49
C ASN A 93 -11.13 -7.30 4.72
N PRO A 94 -11.57 -7.83 5.88
CA PRO A 94 -13.00 -8.03 6.16
C PRO A 94 -13.79 -6.72 6.18
N ILE A 95 -13.13 -5.56 6.34
CA ILE A 95 -13.78 -4.25 6.22
C ILE A 95 -14.45 -4.07 4.85
N LEU A 96 -13.95 -4.72 3.80
CA LEU A 96 -14.54 -4.63 2.46
C LEU A 96 -16.00 -5.12 2.39
N GLU A 97 -16.42 -5.99 3.32
CA GLU A 97 -17.79 -6.50 3.40
C GLU A 97 -18.78 -5.44 3.90
N THR A 98 -18.27 -4.40 4.58
CA THR A 98 -19.08 -3.34 5.19
C THR A 98 -18.79 -1.96 4.62
N LEU A 99 -17.78 -1.84 3.75
CA LEU A 99 -17.39 -0.59 3.11
C LEU A 99 -18.13 -0.40 1.78
N GLY A 100 -18.87 0.69 1.67
CA GLY A 100 -19.53 1.08 0.42
C GLY A 100 -20.92 0.49 0.23
N ASP A 101 -21.42 0.56 -1.00
CA ASP A 101 -22.73 0.08 -1.41
C ASP A 101 -22.71 -0.42 -2.87
N TYR A 102 -23.87 -0.75 -3.42
CA TYR A 102 -23.99 -1.23 -4.81
C TYR A 102 -23.49 -0.23 -5.87
N ARG A 103 -23.62 1.08 -5.62
CA ARG A 103 -23.20 2.15 -6.54
C ARG A 103 -21.74 2.52 -6.34
N TRP A 104 -21.27 2.45 -5.10
CA TRP A 104 -19.91 2.80 -4.67
C TRP A 104 -19.28 1.59 -3.98
N THR A 105 -18.74 0.67 -4.76
CA THR A 105 -18.12 -0.55 -4.22
C THR A 105 -16.91 -0.22 -3.35
N SER A 106 -16.59 -1.09 -2.40
CA SER A 106 -15.40 -0.94 -1.55
C SER A 106 -14.11 -0.76 -2.35
N GLU A 107 -13.98 -1.48 -3.47
CA GLU A 107 -12.85 -1.37 -4.40
C GLU A 107 -12.79 0.00 -5.07
N MET A 108 -13.94 0.51 -5.54
CA MET A 108 -14.02 1.85 -6.11
C MET A 108 -13.62 2.90 -5.09
N LEU A 109 -14.13 2.82 -3.86
CA LEU A 109 -13.79 3.79 -2.80
C LEU A 109 -12.29 3.79 -2.46
N ILE A 110 -11.68 2.61 -2.30
CA ILE A 110 -10.24 2.49 -2.00
C ILE A 110 -9.39 2.99 -3.16
N ALA A 111 -9.76 2.65 -4.40
CA ALA A 111 -9.09 3.15 -5.60
C ALA A 111 -9.10 4.68 -5.65
N HIS A 112 -10.24 5.31 -5.34
CA HIS A 112 -10.35 6.77 -5.30
C HIS A 112 -9.44 7.41 -4.24
N TRP A 113 -9.29 6.77 -3.08
CA TRP A 113 -8.35 7.25 -2.07
C TRP A 113 -6.90 7.16 -2.53
N GLN A 114 -6.50 6.04 -3.15
CA GLN A 114 -5.16 5.90 -3.72
C GLN A 114 -4.90 6.96 -4.80
N MET A 115 -5.82 7.10 -5.77
CA MET A 115 -5.74 8.13 -6.81
C MET A 115 -5.60 9.54 -6.22
N ALA A 116 -6.30 9.84 -5.13
CA ALA A 116 -6.21 11.13 -4.47
C ALA A 116 -4.85 11.37 -3.78
N GLU A 117 -4.18 10.29 -3.32
CA GLU A 117 -2.88 10.38 -2.66
C GLU A 117 -1.72 10.55 -3.64
N ASP A 118 -1.68 9.77 -4.72
CA ASP A 118 -0.51 9.69 -5.61
C ASP A 118 -0.80 10.00 -7.10
N SER A 119 -2.07 10.25 -7.47
CA SER A 119 -2.55 10.43 -8.85
C SER A 119 -2.29 9.24 -9.79
N SER A 120 -1.89 8.09 -9.25
CA SER A 120 -1.75 6.85 -10.03
C SER A 120 -3.12 6.34 -10.45
N LEU A 121 -3.19 5.66 -11.60
CA LEU A 121 -4.40 4.91 -11.95
C LEU A 121 -4.47 3.65 -11.08
N PRO A 122 -5.67 3.22 -10.67
CA PRO A 122 -5.83 2.01 -9.88
C PRO A 122 -5.34 0.78 -10.66
N LEU A 123 -4.61 -0.10 -9.98
CA LEU A 123 -4.04 -1.35 -10.49
C LEU A 123 -5.04 -2.51 -10.43
#